data_AF-A0A352JQY7-F1
#
_entry.id   AF-A0A352JQY7-F1
#
_cell.length_a   1.000
_cell.length_b   1.000
_cell.length_c   1.000
_cell.angle_alpha   90.00
_cell.angle_beta   90.00
_cell.angle_gamma   90.00
#
_symmetry.space_group_name_H-M   'P 1'
#
loop_
_entity.id
_entity.type
_entity.pdbx_description
1 polymer ?
#
loop_
_entity_poly.entity_id
_entity_poly.type
_entity_poly.pdbx_seq_one_letter_code
_entity_poly.pdbx_strand_id
1 'polypeptide(L)'
;MKKFIIIAVVVIVAGAGAWWAFGSTKDKKDGIKLVDVTRGNIVDKALAIGRLEPRQEVQVKSKISGIVTKLHVDIGDVVKAGAQLITISPNPTPLEYSEAKRSLEMAMVDTDNAQTIFQRNKEMYDKKLISQADFDRGKIELSQSQLRLRMAQEKLDLIQKGVTSDGQN
;
A
#
# COMPACT_ATOMS: atom_id res chain seq x y z
N MET A 1 -35.02 -113.42 40.22
CA MET A 1 -34.72 -112.66 38.99
C MET A 1 -34.68 -111.12 39.17
N LYS A 2 -34.67 -110.56 40.39
CA LYS A 2 -34.65 -109.09 40.61
C LYS A 2 -33.24 -108.47 40.74
N LYS A 3 -32.21 -109.28 41.05
CA LYS A 3 -30.82 -108.81 41.29
C LYS A 3 -30.01 -108.53 40.01
N PHE A 4 -30.33 -109.19 38.89
CA PHE A 4 -29.65 -108.97 37.60
C PHE A 4 -30.06 -107.66 36.91
N ILE A 5 -31.30 -107.20 37.11
CA ILE A 5 -31.79 -105.94 36.53
C ILE A 5 -31.06 -104.73 37.12
N ILE A 6 -30.74 -104.76 38.43
CA ILE A 6 -30.06 -103.66 39.11
C ILE A 6 -28.61 -103.51 38.59
N ILE A 7 -27.92 -104.62 38.31
CA ILE A 7 -26.55 -104.59 37.79
C ILE A 7 -26.50 -104.02 36.37
N ALA A 8 -27.47 -104.36 35.51
CA ALA A 8 -27.54 -103.83 34.15
C ALA A 8 -27.77 -102.30 34.13
N VAL A 9 -28.61 -101.78 35.03
CA VAL A 9 -28.87 -100.34 35.14
C VAL A 9 -27.62 -99.58 35.60
N VAL A 10 -26.86 -100.11 36.56
CA VAL A 10 -25.63 -99.47 37.04
C VAL A 10 -24.57 -99.39 35.93
N VAL A 11 -24.43 -100.42 35.09
CA VAL A 11 -23.49 -100.43 33.97
C VAL A 11 -23.88 -99.41 32.90
N ILE A 12 -25.18 -99.24 32.62
CA ILE A 12 -25.67 -98.24 31.65
C ILE A 12 -25.43 -96.81 32.16
N VAL A 13 -25.66 -96.56 33.45
CA VAL A 13 -25.43 -95.24 34.06
C VAL A 13 -23.93 -94.91 34.11
N ALA A 14 -23.08 -95.88 34.41
CA ALA A 14 -21.62 -95.70 34.38
C ALA A 14 -21.10 -95.46 32.94
N GLY A 15 -21.65 -96.17 31.95
CA GLY A 15 -21.31 -95.97 30.54
C GLY A 15 -21.73 -94.60 30.01
N ALA A 16 -22.93 -94.14 30.37
CA ALA A 16 -23.42 -92.80 30.01
C ALA A 16 -22.60 -91.69 30.70
N GLY A 17 -22.23 -91.89 31.97
CA GLY A 17 -21.38 -90.97 32.72
C GLY A 17 -19.97 -90.85 32.11
N ALA A 18 -19.38 -91.98 31.69
CA ALA A 18 -18.08 -91.99 31.02
C ALA A 18 -18.13 -91.31 29.64
N TRP A 19 -19.21 -91.52 28.88
CA TRP A 19 -19.35 -90.91 27.55
C TRP A 19 -19.59 -89.40 27.62
N TRP A 20 -20.31 -88.92 28.63
CA TRP A 20 -20.51 -87.49 28.87
C TRP A 20 -19.23 -86.80 29.34
N ALA A 21 -18.43 -87.47 30.18
CA ALA A 21 -17.17 -86.94 30.70
C ALA A 21 -16.04 -86.89 29.64
N PHE A 22 -15.99 -87.86 28.72
CA PHE A 22 -14.92 -87.93 27.69
C PHE A 22 -15.32 -87.39 26.30
N GLY A 23 -16.61 -87.16 26.04
CA GLY A 23 -17.11 -86.76 24.71
C GLY A 23 -17.08 -85.26 24.40
N SER A 24 -16.65 -84.39 25.33
CA SER A 24 -16.75 -82.93 25.18
C SER A 24 -15.42 -82.20 25.39
N THR A 25 -14.39 -82.56 24.65
CA THR A 25 -13.23 -81.70 24.40
C THR A 25 -13.35 -81.10 23.00
N LYS A 26 -14.13 -80.02 22.92
CA LYS A 26 -14.27 -79.18 21.72
C LYS A 26 -13.01 -78.32 21.60
N ASP A 27 -12.14 -78.64 20.64
CA ASP A 27 -10.91 -77.91 20.32
C ASP A 27 -11.16 -76.39 20.24
N LYS A 28 -10.70 -75.66 21.25
CA LYS A 28 -10.58 -74.19 21.16
C LYS A 28 -9.28 -73.88 20.43
N LYS A 29 -9.35 -73.75 19.10
CA LYS A 29 -8.32 -73.05 18.34
C LYS A 29 -8.40 -71.57 18.72
N ASP A 30 -7.47 -71.12 19.56
CA ASP A 30 -7.22 -69.70 19.81
C ASP A 30 -6.63 -69.12 18.52
N GLY A 31 -7.52 -68.65 17.64
CA GLY A 31 -7.18 -68.12 16.32
C GLY A 31 -6.94 -66.62 16.38
N ILE A 32 -5.78 -66.19 15.89
CA ILE A 32 -5.42 -64.77 15.69
C ILE A 32 -6.46 -64.15 14.75
N LYS A 33 -7.04 -63.01 15.14
CA LYS A 33 -7.95 -62.24 14.27
C LYS A 33 -7.15 -61.57 13.15
N LEU A 34 -7.30 -62.08 11.94
CA LEU A 34 -6.77 -61.46 10.72
C LEU A 34 -7.72 -60.34 10.26
N VAL A 35 -7.16 -59.23 9.79
CA VAL A 35 -7.89 -58.09 9.21
C VAL A 35 -7.35 -57.86 7.80
N ASP A 36 -8.25 -57.75 6.82
CA ASP A 36 -7.88 -57.48 5.43
C ASP A 36 -7.32 -56.06 5.26
N VAL A 37 -6.16 -55.96 4.60
CA VAL A 37 -5.48 -54.68 4.36
C VAL A 37 -5.87 -54.14 2.97
N THR A 38 -6.62 -53.05 2.96
CA THR A 38 -6.89 -52.27 1.75
C THR A 38 -5.94 -51.08 1.63
N ARG A 39 -5.34 -50.89 0.44
CA ARG A 39 -4.58 -49.68 0.12
C ARG A 39 -5.55 -48.53 -0.19
N GLY A 40 -5.43 -47.45 0.55
CA GLY A 40 -6.13 -46.18 0.31
C GLY A 40 -5.16 -45.00 0.39
N ASN A 41 -5.54 -43.86 -0.15
CA ASN A 41 -4.74 -42.65 -0.06
C ASN A 41 -4.87 -42.04 1.34
N ILE A 42 -3.74 -41.86 2.03
CA ILE A 42 -3.67 -41.11 3.28
C ILE A 42 -3.38 -39.65 2.90
N VAL A 43 -4.31 -38.76 3.22
CA VAL A 43 -4.13 -37.32 3.02
C VAL A 43 -3.78 -36.70 4.37
N ASP A 44 -2.49 -36.47 4.60
CA ASP A 44 -2.03 -35.71 5.75
C ASP A 44 -2.29 -34.22 5.51
N LYS A 45 -3.21 -33.65 6.29
CA LYS A 45 -3.55 -32.22 6.23
C LYS A 45 -2.74 -31.48 7.28
N ALA A 46 -1.76 -30.70 6.86
CA ALA A 46 -1.11 -29.73 7.73
C ALA A 46 -1.91 -28.41 7.73
N LEU A 47 -2.24 -27.90 8.92
CA LEU A 47 -2.85 -26.58 9.09
C LEU A 47 -1.73 -25.54 9.15
N ALA A 48 -1.57 -24.78 8.07
CA ALA A 48 -0.69 -23.61 8.05
C ALA A 48 -1.52 -22.35 8.31
N ILE A 49 -1.14 -21.59 9.34
CA ILE A 49 -1.73 -20.29 9.62
C ILE A 49 -0.79 -19.24 9.03
N GLY A 50 -1.31 -18.41 8.13
CA GLY A 50 -0.59 -17.30 7.53
C GLY A 50 -1.27 -15.97 7.85
N ARG A 51 -0.50 -14.88 7.85
CA ARG A 51 -1.03 -13.51 7.96
C ARG A 51 -1.10 -12.89 6.58
N LEU A 52 -2.24 -12.30 6.24
CA LEU A 52 -2.39 -11.52 5.01
C LEU A 52 -1.79 -10.14 5.23
N GLU A 53 -0.79 -9.79 4.44
CA GLU A 53 -0.20 -8.45 4.42
C GLU A 53 -0.56 -7.74 3.10
N PRO A 54 -0.74 -6.42 3.13
CA PRO A 54 -0.92 -5.64 1.91
C PRO A 54 0.32 -5.79 1.02
N ARG A 55 0.12 -6.04 -0.28
CA ARG A 55 1.21 -6.13 -1.26
C ARG A 55 1.98 -4.80 -1.37
N GLN A 56 1.27 -3.68 -1.21
CA GLN A 56 1.82 -2.32 -1.22
C GLN A 56 1.10 -1.50 -0.17
N GLU A 57 1.86 -0.79 0.65
CA GLU A 57 1.36 0.15 1.64
C GLU A 57 2.05 1.49 1.38
N VAL A 58 1.25 2.56 1.25
CA VAL A 58 1.76 3.91 0.95
C VAL A 58 1.16 4.89 1.95
N GLN A 59 2.02 5.62 2.65
CA GLN A 59 1.59 6.73 3.49
C GLN A 59 1.46 7.98 2.63
N VAL A 60 0.23 8.48 2.48
CA VAL A 60 -0.03 9.73 1.78
C VAL A 60 0.26 10.90 2.73
N LYS A 61 1.25 11.72 2.36
CA LYS A 61 1.63 12.94 3.10
C LYS A 61 1.47 14.16 2.21
N SER A 62 1.16 15.30 2.81
CA SER A 62 1.14 16.57 2.08
C SER A 62 2.54 16.95 1.64
N LYS A 63 2.65 17.50 0.43
CA LYS A 63 3.90 18.10 -0.09
C LYS A 63 4.14 19.51 0.45
N ILE A 64 3.08 20.19 0.90
CA ILE A 64 3.12 21.57 1.42
C ILE A 64 2.57 21.63 2.83
N SER A 65 3.14 22.50 3.66
CA SER A 65 2.58 22.83 4.97
C SER A 65 1.39 23.78 4.80
N GLY A 66 0.30 23.51 5.48
CA GLY A 66 -0.91 24.33 5.36
C GLY A 66 -2.07 23.79 6.19
N ILE A 67 -3.21 24.42 6.02
CA ILE A 67 -4.45 24.08 6.72
C ILE A 67 -5.33 23.24 5.81
N VAL A 68 -5.84 22.12 6.32
CA VAL A 68 -6.82 21.30 5.61
C VAL A 68 -8.11 22.11 5.45
N THR A 69 -8.44 22.45 4.22
CA THR A 69 -9.64 23.24 3.87
C THR A 69 -10.83 22.32 3.60
N LYS A 70 -10.59 21.18 2.96
CA LYS A 70 -11.64 20.23 2.61
C LYS A 70 -11.11 18.80 2.51
N LEU A 71 -11.86 17.86 3.06
CA LEU A 71 -11.68 16.42 2.87
C LEU A 71 -12.66 15.94 1.79
N HIS A 72 -12.19 15.13 0.84
CA HIS A 72 -12.99 14.66 -0.31
C HIS A 72 -13.36 13.18 -0.23
N VAL A 73 -12.83 12.47 0.77
CA VAL A 73 -12.93 11.02 0.92
C VAL A 73 -13.12 10.68 2.39
N ASP A 74 -13.88 9.62 2.66
CA ASP A 74 -14.12 9.12 4.00
C ASP A 74 -13.26 7.89 4.30
N ILE A 75 -13.20 7.54 5.59
CA ILE A 75 -12.41 6.40 6.06
C ILE A 75 -13.03 5.10 5.51
N GLY A 76 -12.25 4.35 4.74
CA GLY A 76 -12.67 3.08 4.12
C GLY A 76 -13.00 3.20 2.63
N ASP A 77 -12.99 4.40 2.06
CA ASP A 77 -13.25 4.60 0.64
C ASP A 77 -12.14 4.02 -0.25
N VAL A 78 -12.55 3.46 -1.38
CA VAL A 78 -11.64 2.99 -2.43
C VAL A 78 -11.27 4.16 -3.32
N VAL A 79 -9.99 4.53 -3.32
CA VAL A 79 -9.46 5.66 -4.10
C VAL A 79 -8.55 5.19 -5.24
N LYS A 80 -8.54 5.95 -6.33
CA LYS A 80 -7.67 5.71 -7.49
C LYS A 80 -6.45 6.62 -7.44
N ALA A 81 -5.39 6.23 -8.13
CA ALA A 81 -4.23 7.09 -8.31
C ALA A 81 -4.65 8.41 -8.98
N GLY A 82 -4.15 9.53 -8.45
CA GLY A 82 -4.52 10.88 -8.92
C GLY A 82 -5.82 11.44 -8.34
N ALA A 83 -6.56 10.68 -7.53
CA ALA A 83 -7.74 11.22 -6.85
C ALA A 83 -7.34 12.30 -5.83
N GLN A 84 -8.06 13.42 -5.84
CA GLN A 84 -7.90 14.47 -4.84
C GLN A 84 -8.52 14.00 -3.52
N LEU A 85 -7.68 13.75 -2.52
CA LEU A 85 -8.12 13.29 -1.20
C LEU A 85 -8.41 14.49 -0.27
N ILE A 86 -7.54 15.50 -0.30
CA ILE A 86 -7.55 16.62 0.63
C ILE A 86 -7.20 17.90 -0.14
N THR A 87 -7.92 18.98 0.10
CA THR A 87 -7.50 20.34 -0.27
C THR A 87 -6.81 20.99 0.90
N ILE A 88 -5.58 21.44 0.69
CA ILE A 88 -4.75 22.12 1.69
C ILE A 88 -4.48 23.54 1.18
N SER A 89 -4.79 24.53 2.00
CA SER A 89 -4.45 25.93 1.72
C SER A 89 -3.14 26.28 2.44
N PRO A 90 -2.18 26.96 1.79
CA PRO A 90 -0.99 27.46 2.47
C PRO A 90 -1.36 28.37 3.63
N ASN A 91 -0.54 28.35 4.67
CA ASN A 91 -0.64 29.29 5.78
C ASN A 91 0.74 29.90 6.04
N PRO A 92 1.23 30.78 5.14
CA PRO A 92 2.54 31.39 5.30
C PRO A 92 2.54 32.34 6.48
N THR A 93 3.70 32.51 7.09
CA THR A 93 3.87 33.52 8.13
C THR A 93 3.77 34.93 7.53
N PRO A 94 3.36 35.95 8.32
CA PRO A 94 3.36 37.34 7.86
C PRO A 94 4.73 37.81 7.36
N LEU A 95 5.81 37.27 7.92
CA LEU A 95 7.18 37.55 7.51
C LEU A 95 7.46 37.02 6.10
N GLU A 96 7.21 35.73 5.85
CA GLU A 96 7.42 35.09 4.55
C GLU A 96 6.61 35.79 3.44
N TYR A 97 5.34 36.13 3.73
CA TYR A 97 4.50 36.87 2.81
C TYR A 97 5.09 38.25 2.49
N SER A 98 5.52 38.99 3.53
CA SER A 98 6.11 40.33 3.38
C SER A 98 7.41 40.29 2.58
N GLU A 99 8.28 39.32 2.84
CA GLU A 99 9.53 39.12 2.10
C GLU A 99 9.30 38.81 0.63
N ALA A 100 8.36 37.90 0.32
CA ALA A 100 8.02 37.56 -1.05
C ALA A 100 7.43 38.75 -1.81
N LYS A 101 6.54 39.52 -1.16
CA LYS A 101 5.96 40.73 -1.73
C LYS A 101 7.03 41.79 -2.00
N ARG A 102 7.94 42.04 -1.06
CA ARG A 102 9.06 42.98 -1.25
C ARG A 102 10.00 42.53 -2.37
N SER A 103 10.26 41.23 -2.48
CA SER A 103 11.07 40.68 -3.57
C SER A 103 10.43 40.93 -4.93
N LEU A 104 9.10 40.81 -5.03
CA LEU A 104 8.35 41.16 -6.24
C LEU A 104 8.46 42.65 -6.55
N GLU A 105 8.23 43.52 -5.56
CA GLU A 105 8.34 44.97 -5.71
C GLU A 105 9.73 45.40 -6.20
N MET A 106 10.81 44.83 -5.64
CA MET A 106 12.18 45.08 -6.11
C MET A 106 12.39 44.65 -7.56
N ALA A 107 11.95 43.43 -7.91
CA ALA A 107 12.10 42.93 -9.28
C ALA A 107 11.28 43.71 -10.31
N MET A 108 10.14 44.29 -9.90
CA MET A 108 9.34 45.20 -10.73
C MET A 108 10.13 46.49 -11.01
N VAL A 109 10.70 47.10 -9.98
CA VAL A 109 11.51 48.32 -10.12
C VAL A 109 12.73 48.08 -11.00
N ASP A 110 13.43 46.96 -10.80
CA ASP A 110 14.58 46.59 -11.62
C ASP A 110 14.21 46.41 -13.10
N THR A 111 13.04 45.81 -13.36
CA THR A 111 12.54 45.61 -14.72
C THR A 111 12.15 46.90 -15.39
N ASP A 112 11.49 47.81 -14.67
CA ASP A 112 11.13 49.14 -15.17
C ASP A 112 12.37 49.97 -15.54
N ASN A 113 13.40 49.93 -14.69
CA ASN A 113 14.68 50.57 -14.98
C ASN A 113 15.36 49.97 -16.21
N ALA A 114 15.47 48.63 -16.28
CA ALA A 114 16.05 47.94 -17.43
C ALA A 114 15.28 48.21 -18.73
N GLN A 115 13.95 48.31 -18.67
CA GLN A 115 13.10 48.66 -19.79
C GLN A 115 13.36 50.09 -20.27
N THR A 116 13.49 51.03 -19.34
CA THR A 116 13.81 52.43 -19.65
C THR A 116 15.21 52.57 -20.28
N ILE A 117 16.19 51.79 -19.82
CA ILE A 117 17.53 51.76 -20.42
C ILE A 117 17.48 51.13 -21.82
N PHE A 118 16.80 50.00 -21.98
CA PHE A 118 16.64 49.35 -23.29
C PHE A 118 15.96 50.27 -24.31
N GLN A 119 14.90 50.98 -23.92
CA GLN A 119 14.19 51.90 -24.79
C GLN A 119 15.09 53.06 -25.24
N ARG A 120 15.88 53.64 -24.31
CA ARG A 120 16.89 54.66 -24.64
C ARG A 120 17.95 54.13 -25.60
N ASN A 121 18.47 52.92 -25.35
CA ASN A 121 19.47 52.29 -26.21
C ASN A 121 18.90 51.98 -27.60
N LYS A 122 17.64 51.56 -27.69
CA LYS A 122 16.95 51.34 -28.96
C LYS A 122 16.91 52.62 -29.79
N GLU A 123 16.48 53.73 -29.20
CA GLU A 123 16.45 55.02 -29.88
C GLU A 123 17.83 55.52 -30.32
N MET A 124 18.86 55.29 -29.51
CA MET A 124 20.24 55.63 -29.87
C MET A 124 20.80 54.72 -30.97
N TYR A 125 20.46 53.43 -30.95
CA TYR A 125 20.86 52.46 -31.97
C TYR A 125 20.23 52.78 -33.32
N ASP A 126 18.93 53.11 -33.33
CA ASP A 126 18.20 53.53 -34.53
C ASP A 126 18.82 54.81 -35.14
N LYS A 127 19.34 55.70 -34.28
CA LYS A 127 20.12 56.89 -34.66
C LYS A 127 21.61 56.62 -34.96
N LYS A 128 22.05 55.36 -34.89
CA LYS A 128 23.45 54.92 -35.08
C LYS A 128 24.46 55.58 -34.12
N LEU A 129 24.03 55.92 -32.91
CA LEU A 129 24.84 56.57 -31.86
C LEU A 129 25.54 55.58 -30.93
N ILE A 130 25.13 54.30 -30.93
CA ILE A 130 25.73 53.24 -30.11
C ILE A 130 26.04 52.00 -30.96
N SER A 131 26.91 51.14 -30.45
CA SER A 131 27.26 49.88 -31.09
C SER A 131 26.13 48.84 -30.99
N GLN A 132 26.14 47.84 -31.88
CA GLN A 132 25.24 46.69 -31.76
C GLN A 132 25.45 45.93 -30.45
N ALA A 133 26.70 45.82 -29.98
CA ALA A 133 27.02 45.15 -28.73
C ALA A 133 26.38 45.83 -27.51
N ASP A 134 26.31 47.18 -27.50
CA ASP A 134 25.67 47.92 -26.40
C ASP A 134 24.14 47.83 -26.45
N PHE A 135 23.56 47.79 -27.65
CA PHE A 135 22.13 47.51 -27.82
C PHE A 135 21.78 46.11 -27.34
N ASP A 136 22.54 45.09 -27.76
CA ASP A 136 22.34 43.69 -27.37
C ASP A 136 22.52 43.50 -25.86
N ARG A 137 23.47 44.20 -25.23
CA ARG A 137 23.63 44.20 -23.76
C ARG A 137 22.36 44.71 -23.06
N GLY A 138 21.78 45.82 -23.54
CA GLY A 138 20.53 46.36 -22.98
C GLY A 138 19.35 45.40 -23.15
N LYS A 139 19.28 44.71 -24.30
CA LYS A 139 18.26 43.68 -24.55
C LYS A 139 18.39 42.48 -23.61
N ILE A 140 19.62 42.00 -23.40
CA ILE A 140 19.92 40.89 -22.49
C ILE A 140 19.54 41.28 -21.06
N GLU A 141 19.91 42.48 -20.60
CA GLU A 141 19.58 42.94 -19.24
C GLU A 141 18.06 43.01 -19.01
N LEU A 142 17.30 43.57 -19.97
CA LEU A 142 15.83 43.58 -19.89
C LEU A 142 15.27 42.16 -19.83
N SER A 143 15.79 41.24 -20.65
CA SER A 143 15.34 39.84 -20.62
C SER A 143 15.64 39.19 -19.26
N GLN A 144 16.79 39.48 -18.66
CA GLN A 144 17.16 38.96 -17.34
C GLN A 144 16.28 39.53 -16.23
N SER A 145 16.01 40.84 -16.24
CA SER A 145 15.15 41.48 -15.24
C SER A 145 13.71 40.94 -15.32
N GLN A 146 13.18 40.74 -16.53
CA GLN A 146 11.87 40.12 -16.74
C GLN A 146 11.78 38.69 -16.20
N LEU A 147 12.85 37.90 -16.35
CA LEU A 147 12.92 36.56 -15.75
C LEU A 147 12.93 36.65 -14.22
N ARG A 148 13.70 37.58 -13.64
CA ARG A 148 13.72 37.82 -12.19
C ARG A 148 12.34 38.23 -11.66
N LEU A 149 11.64 39.10 -12.38
CA LEU A 149 10.26 39.51 -12.07
C LEU A 149 9.31 38.31 -12.06
N ARG A 150 9.37 37.47 -13.10
CA ARG A 150 8.55 36.27 -13.19
C ARG A 150 8.79 35.31 -12.02
N MET A 151 10.06 35.03 -11.70
CA MET A 151 10.41 34.17 -10.57
C MET A 151 9.91 34.73 -9.23
N ALA A 152 10.01 36.05 -9.03
CA ALA A 152 9.50 36.70 -7.81
C ALA A 152 7.96 36.62 -7.71
N GLN A 153 7.27 36.79 -8.83
CA GLN A 153 5.82 36.63 -8.92
C GLN A 153 5.39 35.19 -8.61
N GLU A 154 6.03 34.20 -9.24
CA GLU A 154 5.77 32.78 -9.00
C GLU A 154 6.01 32.39 -7.54
N LYS A 155 7.06 32.93 -6.91
CA LYS A 155 7.34 32.71 -5.49
C LYS A 155 6.22 33.26 -4.60
N LEU A 156 5.70 34.46 -4.89
CA LEU A 156 4.59 35.04 -4.13
C LEU A 156 3.30 34.22 -4.34
N ASP A 157 3.02 33.80 -5.57
CA ASP A 157 1.86 32.98 -5.89
C ASP A 157 1.92 31.61 -5.20
N LEU A 158 3.09 30.98 -5.13
CA LEU A 158 3.29 29.72 -4.39
C LEU A 158 3.01 29.90 -2.90
N ILE A 159 3.45 31.02 -2.31
CA ILE A 159 3.22 31.33 -0.90
C ILE A 159 1.73 31.61 -0.62
N GLN A 160 1.02 32.26 -1.54
CA GLN A 160 -0.41 32.59 -1.38
C GLN A 160 -1.34 31.42 -1.70
N LYS A 161 -1.08 30.70 -2.78
CA LYS A 161 -2.02 29.72 -3.37
C LYS A 161 -1.54 28.28 -3.22
N GLY A 162 -0.25 28.04 -2.99
CA GLY A 162 0.30 26.70 -2.76
C GLY A 162 0.44 25.86 -4.02
N VAL A 163 0.13 26.43 -5.18
CA VAL A 163 0.21 25.79 -6.48
C VAL A 163 1.18 26.57 -7.37
N THR A 164 2.11 25.87 -8.00
CA THR A 164 2.88 26.43 -9.13
C THR A 164 1.99 26.38 -10.37
N SER A 165 1.97 27.45 -11.18
CA SER A 165 1.20 27.49 -12.43
C SER A 165 1.60 26.37 -13.42
N ASP A 166 2.77 25.75 -13.21
CA ASP A 166 3.34 24.68 -14.03
C ASP A 166 2.92 23.26 -13.59
N GLY A 167 2.22 23.13 -12.45
CA GLY A 167 1.76 21.83 -11.92
C GLY A 167 0.37 21.39 -12.40
N GLN A 168 -0.20 22.04 -13.42
CA GLN A 168 -1.53 21.77 -13.96
C GLN A 168 -1.55 20.76 -15.13
N ASN A 169 -0.46 20.03 -15.37
CA ASN A 169 -0.41 18.93 -16.35
C ASN A 169 -0.22 17.56 -15.68
#